data_AF-A0A7W1JNK7-F1
#
_entry.id   AF-A0A7W1JNK7-F1
#
_cell.length_a   1.000
_cell.length_b   1.000
_cell.length_c   1.000
_cell.angle_alpha   90.00
_cell.angle_beta   90.00
_cell.angle_gamma   90.00
#
_symmetry.space_group_name_H-M   'P 1'
#
loop_
_entity.id
_entity.type
_entity.pdbx_description
1 polymer ?
#
loop_
_entity_poly.entity_id
_entity_poly.type
_entity_poly.pdbx_seq_one_letter_code
_entity_poly.pdbx_strand_id
1 'polypeptide(L)'
;MEKLDKDTLAKWNQQGLIPGPKETEENYINRAHFCFDLEHHLIKEVGSELPFNVSDRATQEILHESYPKTENYYGITPQWTPVFFSNYQLTSWHGGCAWIFQLNESTPTASFLQLRAQFRNKETYLGIYRRSELIAHELSHVGRMMYQEPQFEEILAFQSSTSSFRRWLGPIVQSSKESLFFILLLGVIILADLAVITLDHSYSHQGLFWLKWLPVAVVALALSRLGWRHLQFNRCLKKLETIYGNKHTAQHLTYRFLDSEIKFFASSSIESIKNFISEQQTKSFRWHFLATLYPL
;
A
#
# COMPACT_ATOMS: atom_id res chain seq x y z
N MET A 1 13.68 -31.16 0.40
CA MET A 1 13.44 -29.77 0.81
C MET A 1 13.28 -29.76 2.31
N GLU A 2 14.10 -28.96 2.98
CA GLU A 2 13.97 -28.70 4.41
C GLU A 2 12.70 -27.85 4.60
N LYS A 3 11.77 -28.31 5.44
CA LYS A 3 10.57 -27.50 5.76
C LYS A 3 11.03 -26.28 6.54
N LEU A 4 10.48 -25.11 6.22
CA LEU A 4 10.72 -23.89 6.99
C LEU A 4 10.27 -24.11 8.44
N ASP A 5 11.19 -23.92 9.39
CA ASP A 5 10.84 -23.91 10.81
C ASP A 5 10.06 -22.63 11.17
N LYS A 6 9.34 -22.69 12.30
CA LYS A 6 8.50 -21.59 12.78
C LYS A 6 9.29 -20.31 13.02
N ASP A 7 10.54 -20.41 13.48
CA ASP A 7 11.37 -19.26 13.85
C ASP A 7 11.80 -18.48 12.60
N THR A 8 12.12 -19.20 11.53
CA THR A 8 12.44 -18.64 10.22
C THR A 8 11.21 -17.94 9.63
N LEU A 9 10.03 -18.57 9.68
CA LEU A 9 8.78 -17.94 9.24
C LEU A 9 8.49 -16.65 10.03
N ALA A 10 8.67 -16.67 11.35
CA ALA A 10 8.45 -15.51 12.19
C ALA A 10 9.42 -14.37 11.86
N LYS A 11 10.70 -14.69 11.66
CA LYS A 11 11.73 -13.73 11.26
C LYS A 11 11.41 -13.11 9.90
N TRP A 12 11.07 -13.92 8.90
CA TRP A 12 10.75 -13.42 7.55
C TRP A 12 9.44 -12.61 7.54
N ASN A 13 8.44 -13.02 8.33
CA ASN A 13 7.23 -12.23 8.55
C ASN A 13 7.56 -10.84 9.13
N GLN A 14 8.43 -10.78 10.13
CA GLN A 14 8.90 -9.52 10.72
C GLN A 14 9.68 -8.68 9.71
N GLN A 15 10.33 -9.28 8.72
CA GLN A 15 10.98 -8.58 7.61
C GLN A 15 10.00 -8.14 6.50
N GLY A 16 8.69 -8.30 6.69
CA GLY A 16 7.68 -7.96 5.68
C GLY A 16 7.63 -8.93 4.50
N LEU A 17 8.32 -10.07 4.57
CA LEU A 17 8.24 -11.09 3.54
C LEU A 17 7.02 -11.97 3.81
N ILE A 18 5.88 -11.55 3.26
CA ILE A 18 4.59 -12.24 3.41
C ILE A 18 4.31 -13.06 2.14
N PRO A 19 3.85 -14.32 2.24
CA PRO A 19 3.51 -15.12 1.07
C PRO A 19 2.37 -14.51 0.26
N GLY A 20 2.50 -14.53 -1.06
CA GLY A 20 1.45 -14.12 -1.98
C GLY A 20 0.22 -15.04 -1.93
N PRO A 21 -0.94 -14.60 -2.47
CA PRO A 21 -2.20 -15.35 -2.38
C PRO A 21 -2.16 -16.73 -3.02
N LYS A 22 -1.35 -16.88 -4.07
CA LYS A 22 -1.15 -18.09 -4.88
C LYS A 22 0.30 -18.58 -4.87
N GLU A 23 1.13 -18.04 -3.98
CA GLU A 23 2.55 -18.36 -3.95
C GLU A 23 2.76 -19.72 -3.26
N THR A 24 3.58 -20.57 -3.89
CA THR A 24 4.01 -21.84 -3.30
C THR A 24 5.13 -21.60 -2.27
N GLU A 25 5.35 -22.55 -1.36
CA GLU A 25 6.43 -22.46 -0.38
C GLU A 25 7.81 -22.29 -1.04
N GLU A 26 8.06 -23.03 -2.12
CA GLU A 26 9.31 -22.94 -2.88
C GLU A 26 9.53 -21.55 -3.49
N ASN A 27 8.50 -20.98 -4.14
CA ASN A 27 8.59 -19.65 -4.73
C ASN A 27 8.77 -18.57 -3.66
N TYR A 28 8.11 -18.74 -2.51
CA TYR A 28 8.27 -17.85 -1.37
C TYR A 28 9.69 -17.85 -0.82
N ILE A 29 10.30 -19.03 -0.63
CA ILE A 29 11.69 -19.18 -0.20
C ILE A 29 12.64 -18.50 -1.19
N ASN A 30 12.49 -18.80 -2.48
CA ASN A 30 13.33 -18.22 -3.53
C ASN A 30 13.24 -16.69 -3.55
N ARG A 31 12.03 -16.14 -3.42
CA ARG A 31 11.80 -14.70 -3.33
C ARG A 31 12.41 -14.10 -2.07
N ALA A 32 12.25 -14.75 -0.91
CA ALA A 32 12.80 -14.26 0.34
C ALA A 32 14.32 -14.11 0.27
N HIS A 33 15.03 -15.14 -0.21
CA HIS A 33 16.47 -15.07 -0.43
C HIS A 33 16.86 -13.96 -1.41
N PHE A 34 16.16 -13.87 -2.54
CA PHE A 34 16.41 -12.81 -3.53
C PHE A 34 16.22 -11.41 -2.93
N CYS A 35 15.21 -11.19 -2.08
CA CYS A 35 15.00 -9.91 -1.41
C CYS A 35 16.13 -9.57 -0.41
N PHE A 36 16.65 -10.55 0.32
CA PHE A 36 17.79 -10.32 1.23
C PHE A 36 19.08 -9.98 0.47
N ASP A 37 19.27 -10.53 -0.72
CA ASP A 37 20.43 -10.26 -1.58
C ASP A 37 20.18 -9.13 -2.60
N LEU A 38 19.02 -8.46 -2.54
CA LEU A 38 18.57 -7.51 -3.55
C LEU A 38 19.58 -6.39 -3.80
N GLU A 39 20.24 -5.92 -2.74
CA GLU A 39 21.24 -4.87 -2.84
C GLU A 39 22.39 -5.25 -3.78
N HIS A 40 22.89 -6.49 -3.68
CA HIS A 40 23.96 -6.99 -4.54
C HIS A 40 23.49 -7.12 -6.00
N HIS A 41 22.24 -7.58 -6.19
CA HIS A 41 21.63 -7.68 -7.52
C HIS A 41 21.46 -6.30 -8.16
N LEU A 42 20.96 -5.31 -7.40
CA LEU A 42 20.84 -3.95 -7.86
C LEU A 42 22.22 -3.39 -8.22
N ILE A 43 23.22 -3.42 -7.35
CA ILE A 43 24.55 -2.85 -7.68
C ILE A 43 25.16 -3.47 -8.94
N LYS A 44 24.96 -4.77 -9.16
CA LYS A 44 25.46 -5.49 -10.34
C LYS A 44 24.73 -5.09 -11.64
N GLU A 45 23.45 -4.73 -11.56
CA GLU A 45 22.58 -4.43 -12.71
C GLU A 45 22.22 -2.94 -12.88
N VAL A 46 22.54 -2.08 -11.89
CA VAL A 46 22.32 -0.61 -11.87
C VAL A 46 23.18 0.13 -12.91
N GLY A 47 23.95 -0.58 -13.74
CA GLY A 47 24.81 0.01 -14.76
C GLY A 47 24.11 0.56 -16.02
N SER A 48 22.88 0.15 -16.34
CA SER A 48 22.26 0.56 -17.62
C SER A 48 20.75 0.81 -17.64
N GLU A 49 19.95 0.27 -16.71
CA GLU A 49 18.48 0.36 -16.79
C GLU A 49 17.80 1.08 -15.60
N LEU A 50 18.48 1.18 -14.46
CA LEU A 50 17.96 1.89 -13.30
C LEU A 50 18.44 3.36 -13.28
N PRO A 51 17.55 4.34 -13.16
CA PRO A 51 17.87 5.77 -13.25
C PRO A 51 18.49 6.34 -11.95
N PHE A 52 18.98 5.48 -11.05
CA PHE A 52 19.46 5.85 -9.73
C PHE A 52 20.96 5.63 -9.63
N ASN A 53 21.70 6.64 -9.20
CA ASN A 53 23.12 6.47 -8.94
C ASN A 53 23.33 5.79 -7.59
N VAL A 54 24.41 5.03 -7.45
CA VAL A 54 24.80 4.44 -6.15
C VAL A 54 24.97 5.53 -5.08
N SER A 55 25.39 6.74 -5.46
CA SER A 55 25.50 7.91 -4.56
C SER A 55 24.16 8.45 -4.05
N ASP A 56 23.05 8.05 -4.68
CA ASP A 56 21.70 8.43 -4.26
C ASP A 56 21.14 7.53 -3.16
N ARG A 57 21.85 6.44 -2.85
CA ARG A 57 21.46 5.51 -1.81
C ARG A 57 21.52 6.16 -0.42
N ALA A 58 20.47 5.92 0.36
CA ALA A 58 20.45 6.21 1.78
C ALA A 58 21.10 5.06 2.57
N THR A 59 21.63 5.38 3.74
CA THR A 59 22.04 4.36 4.70
C THR A 59 20.80 3.72 5.34
N GLN A 60 20.90 2.45 5.73
CA GLN A 60 19.73 1.69 6.21
C GLN A 60 19.14 2.24 7.51
N GLU A 61 19.91 3.01 8.29
CA GLU A 61 19.44 3.64 9.52
C GLU A 61 18.28 4.61 9.27
N ILE A 62 18.10 5.11 8.05
CA ILE A 62 16.96 5.96 7.69
C ILE A 62 15.61 5.28 7.94
N LEU A 63 15.58 3.95 7.84
CA LEU A 63 14.37 3.16 8.06
C LEU A 63 13.99 3.08 9.55
N HIS A 64 14.97 3.21 10.45
CA HIS A 64 14.75 3.03 11.89
C HIS A 64 13.72 4.03 12.45
N GLU A 65 13.64 5.23 11.87
CA GLU A 65 12.64 6.25 12.23
C GLU A 65 11.20 5.78 12.02
N SER A 66 10.98 4.81 11.13
CA SER A 66 9.67 4.29 10.76
C SER A 66 9.29 2.98 11.48
N TYR A 67 10.26 2.26 12.05
CA TYR A 67 10.04 0.94 12.65
C TYR A 67 8.98 0.93 13.75
N PRO A 68 8.93 1.89 14.70
CA PRO A 68 7.88 1.91 15.70
C PRO A 68 6.47 1.97 15.08
N LYS A 69 6.31 2.59 13.90
CA LYS A 69 5.03 2.65 13.20
C LYS A 69 4.73 1.35 12.47
N THR A 70 5.67 0.83 11.70
CA THR A 70 5.45 -0.38 10.91
C THR A 70 5.26 -1.60 11.80
N GLU A 71 6.00 -1.70 12.91
CA GLU A 71 5.81 -2.75 13.91
C GLU A 71 4.44 -2.64 14.58
N ASN A 72 4.08 -1.43 15.04
CA ASN A 72 2.81 -1.22 15.74
C ASN A 72 1.58 -1.55 14.88
N TYR A 73 1.55 -1.09 13.62
CA TYR A 73 0.37 -1.24 12.75
C TYR A 73 0.38 -2.50 11.89
N TYR A 74 1.57 -2.97 11.48
CA TYR A 74 1.70 -4.04 10.49
C TYR A 74 2.47 -5.26 11.02
N GLY A 75 3.20 -5.11 12.13
CA GLY A 75 4.04 -6.17 12.68
C GLY A 75 5.22 -6.51 11.77
N ILE A 76 5.75 -5.51 11.05
CA ILE A 76 6.88 -5.66 10.13
C ILE A 76 7.91 -4.53 10.31
N THR A 77 9.14 -4.83 9.93
CA THR A 77 10.32 -3.97 9.88
C THR A 77 11.23 -4.47 8.75
N PRO A 78 10.92 -4.17 7.47
CA PRO A 78 11.69 -4.67 6.32
C PRO A 78 13.07 -4.00 6.27
N GLN A 79 14.08 -4.62 6.85
CA GLN A 79 15.44 -4.04 6.93
C GLN A 79 16.24 -4.24 5.64
N TRP A 80 15.83 -5.20 4.83
CA TRP A 80 16.48 -5.55 3.56
C TRP A 80 16.20 -4.54 2.45
N THR A 81 15.14 -3.72 2.58
CA THR A 81 14.65 -2.87 1.49
C THR A 81 15.60 -1.69 1.24
N PRO A 82 16.19 -1.56 0.04
CA PRO A 82 17.03 -0.42 -0.31
C PRO A 82 16.23 0.88 -0.38
N VAL A 83 16.88 2.01 -0.08
CA VAL A 83 16.27 3.35 -0.14
C VAL A 83 17.14 4.29 -0.99
N PHE A 84 16.53 5.01 -1.92
CA PHE A 84 17.18 5.97 -2.80
C PHE A 84 16.56 7.35 -2.68
N PHE A 85 17.39 8.39 -2.61
CA PHE A 85 16.99 9.80 -2.61
C PHE A 85 17.08 10.37 -4.02
N SER A 86 15.97 10.37 -4.76
CA SER A 86 15.92 10.87 -6.14
C SER A 86 14.58 11.52 -6.47
N ASN A 87 14.61 12.54 -7.32
CA ASN A 87 13.42 13.20 -7.86
C ASN A 87 12.93 12.57 -9.17
N TYR A 88 13.59 11.51 -9.65
CA TYR A 88 13.28 10.86 -10.92
C TYR A 88 11.79 10.49 -11.00
N GLN A 89 11.10 10.99 -12.02
CA GLN A 89 9.65 10.78 -12.26
C GLN A 89 8.70 11.10 -11.09
N LEU A 90 9.17 11.75 -10.02
CA LEU A 90 8.32 12.24 -8.95
C LEU A 90 7.82 13.64 -9.27
N THR A 91 6.51 13.80 -9.41
CA THR A 91 5.87 15.13 -9.49
C THR A 91 6.07 15.89 -8.19
N SER A 92 6.03 17.23 -8.23
CA SER A 92 6.33 18.09 -7.08
C SER A 92 5.46 17.87 -5.84
N TRP A 93 4.33 17.15 -5.96
CA TRP A 93 3.46 16.81 -4.83
C TRP A 93 3.68 15.38 -4.31
N HIS A 94 4.53 14.56 -4.94
CA HIS A 94 4.91 13.24 -4.44
C HIS A 94 6.08 13.35 -3.46
N GLY A 95 5.93 12.71 -2.30
CA GLY A 95 6.99 12.58 -1.30
C GLY A 95 7.96 11.42 -1.59
N GLY A 96 7.43 10.31 -2.12
CA GLY A 96 8.17 9.09 -2.44
C GLY A 96 7.25 8.03 -3.04
N CYS A 97 7.80 6.86 -3.32
CA CYS A 97 7.06 5.67 -3.76
C CYS A 97 7.87 4.39 -3.48
N ALA A 98 7.18 3.28 -3.26
CA ALA A 98 7.73 1.94 -3.38
C ALA A 98 7.73 1.50 -4.85
N TRP A 99 8.89 1.08 -5.35
CA TRP A 99 9.01 0.42 -6.65
C TRP A 99 8.91 -1.08 -6.44
N ILE A 100 7.88 -1.71 -7.02
CA ILE A 100 7.71 -3.16 -7.03
C ILE A 100 7.97 -3.65 -8.45
N PHE A 101 8.93 -4.55 -8.61
CA PHE A 101 9.42 -4.94 -9.93
C PHE A 101 9.97 -6.38 -9.95
N GLN A 102 10.22 -6.85 -11.16
CA GLN A 102 11.05 -8.01 -11.47
C GLN A 102 12.15 -7.50 -12.41
N LEU A 103 13.40 -7.90 -12.20
CA LEU A 103 14.51 -7.49 -13.07
C LEU A 103 14.36 -8.10 -14.49
N ASN A 104 13.81 -9.31 -14.54
CA ASN A 104 13.40 -10.00 -15.76
C ASN A 104 12.27 -11.01 -15.45
N GLU A 105 11.69 -11.64 -16.49
CA GLU A 105 10.57 -12.59 -16.35
C GLU A 105 10.87 -13.81 -15.46
N SER A 106 12.14 -14.13 -15.23
CA SER A 106 12.57 -15.26 -14.41
C SER A 106 12.94 -14.88 -12.97
N THR A 107 13.09 -13.59 -12.67
CA THR A 107 13.46 -13.14 -11.32
C THR A 107 12.24 -12.99 -10.41
N PRO A 108 12.38 -13.34 -9.11
CA PRO A 108 11.34 -13.08 -8.13
C PRO A 108 11.00 -11.59 -8.01
N THR A 109 9.76 -11.30 -7.63
CA THR A 109 9.33 -9.93 -7.35
C THR A 109 10.06 -9.37 -6.14
N ALA A 110 10.58 -8.15 -6.27
CA ALA A 110 11.27 -7.43 -5.22
C ALA A 110 10.83 -5.96 -5.18
N SER A 111 11.32 -5.22 -4.19
CA SER A 111 11.04 -3.79 -4.08
C SER A 111 12.16 -2.98 -3.45
N PHE A 112 12.19 -1.69 -3.80
CA PHE A 112 12.99 -0.67 -3.13
C PHE A 112 12.16 0.60 -2.93
N LEU A 113 12.59 1.47 -2.04
CA LEU A 113 11.96 2.77 -1.82
C LEU A 113 12.69 3.87 -2.58
N GLN A 114 11.93 4.72 -3.26
CA GLN A 114 12.39 6.00 -3.74
C GLN A 114 11.77 7.11 -2.89
N LEU A 115 12.61 7.91 -2.25
CA LEU A 115 12.21 9.13 -1.54
C LEU A 115 12.67 10.35 -2.33
N ARG A 116 11.90 11.44 -2.26
CA ARG A 116 12.31 12.72 -2.84
C ARG A 116 13.66 13.16 -2.29
N ALA A 117 14.53 13.69 -3.15
CA ALA A 117 15.94 13.99 -2.79
C ALA A 117 16.09 14.92 -1.58
N GLN A 118 15.14 15.82 -1.36
CA GLN A 118 15.11 16.74 -0.21
C GLN A 118 15.07 16.00 1.13
N PHE A 119 14.51 14.79 1.19
CA PHE A 119 14.47 13.98 2.40
C PHE A 119 15.84 13.49 2.86
N ARG A 120 16.89 13.64 2.04
CA ARG A 120 18.28 13.38 2.45
C ARG A 120 18.68 14.27 3.63
N ASN A 121 18.32 15.55 3.56
CA ASN A 121 18.79 16.57 4.51
C ASN A 121 17.67 17.13 5.38
N LYS A 122 16.41 16.85 5.07
CA LYS A 122 15.24 17.37 5.80
C LYS A 122 14.30 16.25 6.16
N GLU A 123 13.74 16.31 7.36
CA GLU A 123 12.70 15.36 7.79
C GLU A 123 11.34 15.66 7.16
N THR A 124 11.15 16.86 6.59
CA THR A 124 9.85 17.30 6.08
C THR A 124 9.91 17.82 4.64
N TYR A 125 8.80 17.64 3.91
CA TYR A 125 8.59 18.16 2.57
C TYR A 125 7.21 18.82 2.47
N LEU A 126 7.17 20.02 1.87
CA LEU A 126 5.97 20.87 1.73
C LEU A 126 5.21 21.18 3.04
N GLY A 127 5.84 20.97 4.20
CA GLY A 127 5.21 21.12 5.52
C GLY A 127 4.16 20.06 5.87
N ILE A 128 3.77 19.20 4.93
CA ILE A 128 2.70 18.20 5.10
C ILE A 128 3.21 16.76 5.17
N TYR A 129 4.35 16.47 4.55
CA TYR A 129 4.98 15.15 4.54
C TYR A 129 6.10 15.09 5.57
N ARG A 130 6.06 14.07 6.42
CA ARG A 130 7.16 13.70 7.34
C ARG A 130 7.82 12.42 6.81
N ARG A 131 9.15 12.39 6.79
CA ARG A 131 9.95 11.27 6.27
C ARG A 131 9.57 9.95 6.91
N SER A 132 9.49 9.88 8.23
CA SER A 132 9.14 8.66 8.95
C SER A 132 7.74 8.11 8.64
N GLU A 133 6.76 8.99 8.43
CA GLU A 133 5.40 8.58 8.02
C GLU A 133 5.38 8.09 6.58
N LEU A 134 6.08 8.79 5.69
CA LEU A 134 6.19 8.40 4.29
C LEU A 134 6.89 7.04 4.17
N ILE A 135 8.03 6.84 4.84
CA ILE A 135 8.72 5.55 4.84
C ILE A 135 7.81 4.44 5.39
N ALA A 136 7.09 4.69 6.51
CA ALA A 136 6.17 3.69 7.06
C ALA A 136 5.04 3.33 6.08
N HIS A 137 4.52 4.32 5.35
CA HIS A 137 3.51 4.11 4.31
C HIS A 137 4.07 3.27 3.16
N GLU A 138 5.23 3.63 2.60
CA GLU A 138 5.83 2.87 1.49
C GLU A 138 6.26 1.46 1.90
N LEU A 139 6.81 1.29 3.12
CA LEU A 139 7.14 -0.05 3.66
C LEU A 139 5.90 -0.92 3.84
N SER A 140 4.72 -0.33 4.04
CA SER A 140 3.47 -1.09 4.08
C SER A 140 3.13 -1.68 2.69
N HIS A 141 3.47 -1.00 1.61
CA HIS A 141 3.34 -1.55 0.26
C HIS A 141 4.39 -2.61 -0.03
N VAL A 142 5.63 -2.43 0.47
CA VAL A 142 6.69 -3.45 0.40
C VAL A 142 6.21 -4.78 1.03
N GLY A 143 5.64 -4.74 2.24
CA GLY A 143 5.15 -5.95 2.88
C GLY A 143 3.97 -6.61 2.16
N ARG A 144 3.28 -5.86 1.29
CA ARG A 144 2.14 -6.31 0.48
C ARG A 144 2.48 -6.40 -1.00
N MET A 145 3.75 -6.43 -1.39
CA MET A 145 4.16 -6.38 -2.80
C MET A 145 3.65 -7.55 -3.66
N MET A 146 3.24 -8.66 -3.05
CA MET A 146 2.63 -9.81 -3.73
C MET A 146 1.09 -9.73 -3.85
N TYR A 147 0.47 -8.66 -3.36
CA TYR A 147 -0.97 -8.47 -3.35
C TYR A 147 -1.38 -7.53 -4.49
N GLN A 148 -2.32 -7.96 -5.33
CA GLN A 148 -2.87 -7.15 -6.42
C GLN A 148 -4.29 -6.65 -6.04
N GLU A 149 -4.40 -5.95 -4.91
CA GLU A 149 -5.67 -5.72 -4.21
C GLU A 149 -5.89 -4.23 -3.88
N PRO A 150 -6.42 -3.41 -4.80
CA PRO A 150 -6.40 -1.95 -4.66
C PRO A 150 -7.43 -1.37 -3.68
N GLN A 151 -8.41 -2.13 -3.17
CA GLN A 151 -9.56 -1.51 -2.49
C GLN A 151 -9.27 -1.10 -1.05
N PHE A 152 -8.45 -1.87 -0.34
CA PHE A 152 -8.05 -1.59 1.05
C PHE A 152 -6.57 -1.27 1.21
N GLU A 153 -5.76 -1.38 0.15
CA GLU A 153 -4.31 -1.14 0.17
C GLU A 153 -3.96 0.22 0.81
N GLU A 154 -4.54 1.30 0.29
CA GLU A 154 -4.33 2.64 0.82
C GLU A 154 -4.88 2.80 2.25
N ILE A 155 -6.00 2.15 2.58
CA ILE A 155 -6.56 2.19 3.94
C ILE A 155 -5.58 1.60 4.94
N LEU A 156 -4.95 0.47 4.58
CA LEU A 156 -3.90 -0.17 5.36
C LEU A 156 -2.66 0.74 5.45
N ALA A 157 -2.18 1.25 4.33
CA ALA A 157 -0.96 2.07 4.28
C ALA A 157 -1.09 3.38 5.07
N PHE A 158 -2.24 4.03 5.01
CA PHE A 158 -2.48 5.27 5.73
C PHE A 158 -2.64 5.08 7.25
N GLN A 159 -2.82 3.88 7.78
CA GLN A 159 -2.96 3.66 9.24
C GLN A 159 -1.78 4.23 10.05
N SER A 160 -0.58 4.18 9.49
CA SER A 160 0.66 4.69 10.09
C SER A 160 0.74 6.22 10.19
N SER A 161 -0.12 6.95 9.46
CA SER A 161 -0.18 8.41 9.45
C SER A 161 -0.60 8.97 10.81
N THR A 162 0.08 10.03 11.26
CA THR A 162 -0.29 10.74 12.51
C THR A 162 -1.54 11.58 12.32
N SER A 163 -1.79 12.07 11.10
CA SER A 163 -2.96 12.88 10.77
C SER A 163 -4.19 12.00 10.58
N SER A 164 -5.22 12.23 11.42
CA SER A 164 -6.55 11.62 11.26
C SER A 164 -7.18 11.94 9.92
N PHE A 165 -6.95 13.15 9.39
CA PHE A 165 -7.43 13.55 8.07
C PHE A 165 -6.86 12.65 6.98
N ARG A 166 -5.53 12.43 6.97
CA ARG A 166 -4.87 11.54 6.01
C ARG A 166 -5.29 10.08 6.21
N ARG A 167 -5.44 9.61 7.46
CA ARG A 167 -5.94 8.25 7.75
C ARG A 167 -7.32 7.99 7.14
N TRP A 168 -8.19 8.99 7.17
CA TRP A 168 -9.55 8.83 6.67
C TRP A 168 -9.65 9.09 5.17
N LEU A 169 -9.09 10.20 4.68
CA LEU A 169 -9.26 10.71 3.31
C LEU A 169 -8.13 10.39 2.33
N GLY A 170 -6.94 10.00 2.81
CA GLY A 170 -5.84 9.59 1.95
C GLY A 170 -6.25 8.54 0.91
N PRO A 171 -6.99 7.49 1.29
CA PRO A 171 -7.47 6.44 0.38
C PRO A 171 -8.62 6.82 -0.57
N ILE A 172 -8.95 8.11 -0.73
CA ILE A 172 -10.11 8.51 -1.55
C ILE A 172 -9.93 8.13 -3.03
N VAL A 173 -8.74 8.35 -3.57
CA VAL A 173 -8.35 7.97 -4.93
C VAL A 173 -7.81 6.54 -4.91
N GLN A 174 -8.37 5.66 -5.74
CA GLN A 174 -7.91 4.27 -5.87
C GLN A 174 -6.98 4.02 -7.05
N SER A 175 -6.97 4.91 -8.03
CA SER A 175 -6.09 4.74 -9.19
C SER A 175 -5.78 6.08 -9.86
N SER A 176 -4.66 6.12 -10.57
CA SER A 176 -4.28 7.27 -11.41
C SER A 176 -5.33 7.57 -12.49
N LYS A 177 -6.10 6.56 -12.92
CA LYS A 177 -7.21 6.73 -13.87
C LYS A 177 -8.37 7.53 -13.27
N GLU A 178 -8.71 7.32 -12.00
CA GLU A 178 -9.73 8.12 -11.31
C GLU A 178 -9.29 9.59 -11.22
N SER A 179 -8.04 9.85 -10.85
CA SER A 179 -7.49 11.22 -10.82
C SER A 179 -7.48 11.86 -12.19
N LEU A 180 -7.04 11.14 -13.23
CA LEU A 180 -7.01 11.65 -14.60
C LEU A 180 -8.43 11.97 -15.10
N PHE A 181 -9.39 11.08 -14.87
CA PHE A 181 -10.79 11.32 -15.21
C PHE A 181 -11.33 12.60 -14.55
N PHE A 182 -11.04 12.78 -13.25
CA PHE A 182 -11.47 13.98 -12.54
C PHE A 182 -10.83 15.26 -13.10
N ILE A 183 -9.53 15.24 -13.41
CA ILE A 183 -8.82 16.37 -14.02
C ILE A 183 -9.40 16.68 -15.41
N LEU A 184 -9.63 15.67 -16.24
CA LEU A 184 -10.25 15.85 -17.57
C LEU A 184 -11.66 16.43 -17.47
N LEU A 185 -12.46 15.94 -16.51
CA LEU A 185 -13.80 16.47 -16.24
C LEU A 185 -13.76 17.96 -15.88
N LEU A 186 -12.84 18.36 -15.00
CA LEU A 186 -12.63 19.78 -14.68
C LEU A 186 -12.19 20.59 -15.90
N GLY A 187 -11.26 20.06 -16.70
CA GLY A 187 -10.79 20.70 -17.93
C GLY A 187 -11.93 20.94 -18.94
N VAL A 188 -12.80 19.96 -19.16
CA VAL A 188 -13.97 20.09 -20.04
C VAL A 188 -14.92 21.18 -19.56
N ILE A 189 -15.19 21.27 -18.27
CA ILE A 189 -16.06 22.30 -17.69
C ILE A 189 -15.45 23.69 -17.88
N ILE A 190 -14.14 23.84 -17.62
CA ILE A 190 -13.43 25.12 -17.82
C ILE A 190 -13.45 25.52 -19.30
N LEU A 191 -13.20 24.59 -20.23
CA LEU A 191 -13.25 24.86 -21.67
C LEU A 191 -14.66 25.22 -22.14
N ALA A 192 -15.70 24.60 -21.58
CA ALA A 192 -17.09 24.94 -21.88
C ALA A 192 -17.45 26.36 -21.38
N ASP A 193 -17.03 26.72 -20.16
CA ASP A 193 -17.20 28.07 -19.62
C ASP A 193 -16.48 29.11 -20.50
N LEU A 194 -15.23 28.83 -20.92
CA LEU A 194 -14.49 29.70 -21.84
C LEU A 194 -15.17 29.86 -23.19
N ALA A 195 -15.67 28.76 -23.78
CA ALA A 195 -16.36 28.80 -25.07
C ALA A 195 -17.60 29.70 -25.02
N VAL A 196 -18.41 29.61 -23.96
CA VAL A 196 -19.59 30.46 -23.81
C VAL A 196 -19.22 31.93 -23.67
N ILE A 197 -18.17 32.25 -22.90
CA ILE A 197 -17.68 33.62 -22.77
C ILE A 197 -17.24 34.17 -24.13
N THR A 198 -16.56 33.35 -24.95
CA THR A 198 -16.02 33.81 -26.25
C THR A 198 -17.05 33.89 -27.38
N LEU A 199 -18.12 33.09 -27.34
CA LEU A 199 -19.11 33.00 -28.40
C LEU A 199 -20.35 33.88 -28.16
N ASP A 200 -20.37 34.67 -27.08
CA ASP A 200 -21.45 35.59 -26.69
C ASP A 200 -22.86 34.96 -26.65
N HIS A 201 -22.93 33.66 -26.35
CA HIS A 201 -24.19 32.92 -26.26
C HIS A 201 -24.77 33.00 -24.85
N SER A 202 -25.33 34.17 -24.51
CA SER A 202 -25.99 34.46 -23.22
C SER A 202 -27.06 33.45 -22.79
N TYR A 203 -27.79 32.84 -23.73
CA TYR A 203 -28.81 31.82 -23.46
C TYR A 203 -28.26 30.43 -23.09
N SER A 204 -26.96 30.16 -23.33
CA SER A 204 -26.34 28.84 -23.07
C SER A 204 -25.87 28.65 -21.62
N HIS A 205 -25.82 29.72 -20.82
CA HIS A 205 -25.30 29.67 -19.44
C HIS A 205 -26.16 28.84 -18.48
N GLN A 206 -27.49 28.84 -18.63
CA GLN A 206 -28.37 28.07 -17.73
C GLN A 206 -28.21 26.55 -17.93
N GLY A 207 -28.03 26.09 -19.16
CA GLY A 207 -27.82 24.67 -19.46
C GLY A 207 -26.49 24.14 -18.91
N LEU A 208 -25.42 24.92 -19.03
CA LEU A 208 -24.08 24.52 -18.57
C LEU A 208 -23.89 24.60 -17.06
N PHE A 209 -24.75 25.35 -16.35
CA PHE A 209 -24.70 25.42 -14.89
C PHE A 209 -24.77 24.04 -14.24
N TRP A 210 -25.62 23.15 -14.78
CA TRP A 210 -25.78 21.80 -14.24
C TRP A 210 -24.53 20.92 -14.39
N LEU A 211 -23.68 21.18 -15.40
CA LEU A 211 -22.42 20.44 -15.57
C LEU A 211 -21.45 20.67 -14.41
N LYS A 212 -21.54 21.81 -13.71
CA LYS A 212 -20.71 22.14 -12.54
C LYS A 212 -21.00 21.25 -11.33
N TRP A 213 -22.13 20.55 -11.33
CA TRP A 213 -22.45 19.54 -10.31
C TRP A 213 -21.78 18.19 -10.57
N LEU A 214 -21.29 17.91 -11.79
CA LEU A 214 -20.65 16.62 -12.10
C LEU A 214 -19.40 16.36 -11.25
N PRO A 215 -18.43 17.31 -11.10
CA PRO A 215 -17.28 17.09 -10.22
C PRO A 215 -17.69 16.86 -8.77
N VAL A 216 -18.72 17.59 -8.30
CA VAL A 216 -19.26 17.43 -6.94
C VAL A 216 -19.84 16.04 -6.75
N ALA A 217 -20.61 15.54 -7.72
CA ALA A 217 -21.16 14.20 -7.69
C ALA A 217 -20.05 13.13 -7.70
N VAL A 218 -19.00 13.30 -8.52
CA VAL A 218 -17.85 12.38 -8.54
C VAL A 218 -17.14 12.33 -7.19
N VAL A 219 -16.89 13.49 -6.56
CA VAL A 219 -16.30 13.56 -5.21
C VAL A 219 -17.22 12.92 -4.18
N ALA A 220 -18.53 13.18 -4.23
CA ALA A 220 -19.49 12.58 -3.32
C ALA A 220 -19.55 11.05 -3.43
N LEU A 221 -19.47 10.52 -4.65
CA LEU A 221 -19.38 9.07 -4.90
C LEU A 221 -18.08 8.48 -4.35
N ALA A 222 -16.94 9.15 -4.56
CA ALA A 222 -15.65 8.72 -4.02
C ALA A 222 -15.64 8.70 -2.49
N LEU A 223 -16.20 9.73 -1.83
CA LEU A 223 -16.35 9.80 -0.38
C LEU A 223 -17.30 8.73 0.16
N SER A 224 -18.42 8.48 -0.52
CA SER A 224 -19.38 7.44 -0.14
C SER A 224 -18.75 6.05 -0.24
N ARG A 225 -18.04 5.78 -1.34
CA ARG A 225 -17.26 4.55 -1.54
C ARG A 225 -16.23 4.38 -0.41
N LEU A 226 -15.45 5.41 -0.12
CA LEU A 226 -14.45 5.41 0.94
C LEU A 226 -15.06 5.14 2.33
N GLY A 227 -16.18 5.79 2.67
CA GLY A 227 -16.91 5.55 3.91
C GLY A 227 -17.34 4.08 4.05
N TRP A 228 -17.87 3.49 2.97
CA TRP A 228 -18.22 2.07 2.95
C TRP A 228 -17.00 1.16 3.17
N ARG A 229 -15.85 1.47 2.57
CA ARG A 229 -14.61 0.69 2.77
C ARG A 229 -14.13 0.77 4.21
N HIS A 230 -14.11 1.96 4.82
CA HIS A 230 -13.77 2.10 6.25
C HIS A 230 -14.72 1.28 7.14
N LEU A 231 -16.01 1.24 6.82
CA LEU A 231 -16.97 0.40 7.55
C LEU A 231 -16.66 -1.09 7.41
N GLN A 232 -16.36 -1.57 6.20
CA GLN A 232 -15.98 -2.97 5.97
C GLN A 232 -14.69 -3.33 6.72
N PHE A 233 -13.67 -2.50 6.59
CA PHE A 233 -12.39 -2.68 7.27
C PHE A 233 -12.56 -2.76 8.79
N ASN A 234 -13.25 -1.79 9.39
CA ASN A 234 -13.45 -1.73 10.84
C ASN A 234 -14.31 -2.90 11.36
N ARG A 235 -15.30 -3.37 10.58
CA ARG A 235 -16.08 -4.57 10.94
C ARG A 235 -15.24 -5.83 10.93
N CYS A 236 -14.38 -6.00 9.92
CA CYS A 236 -13.42 -7.11 9.86
C CYS A 236 -12.48 -7.08 11.07
N LEU A 237 -11.85 -5.94 11.33
CA LEU A 237 -10.91 -5.76 12.43
C LEU A 237 -11.52 -6.07 13.80
N LYS A 238 -12.73 -5.57 14.09
CA LYS A 238 -13.42 -5.83 15.36
C LYS A 238 -13.75 -7.31 15.58
N LYS A 239 -14.10 -8.05 14.52
CA LYS A 239 -14.35 -9.49 14.62
C LYS A 239 -13.07 -10.25 14.88
N LEU A 240 -11.98 -9.89 14.21
CA LEU A 240 -10.66 -10.48 14.48
C LEU A 240 -10.18 -10.17 15.90
N GLU A 241 -10.37 -8.94 16.38
CA GLU A 241 -10.06 -8.55 17.77
C GLU A 241 -10.86 -9.40 18.77
N THR A 242 -12.12 -9.70 18.46
CA THR A 242 -12.96 -10.60 19.28
C THR A 242 -12.46 -12.04 19.26
N ILE A 243 -11.97 -12.53 18.11
CA ILE A 243 -11.49 -13.91 17.94
C ILE A 243 -10.15 -14.12 18.66
N TYR A 244 -9.20 -13.21 18.48
CA TYR A 244 -7.82 -13.35 18.99
C TYR A 244 -7.59 -12.70 20.36
N GLY A 245 -8.55 -11.91 20.86
CA GLY A 245 -8.45 -11.21 22.14
C GLY A 245 -7.36 -10.13 22.21
N ASN A 246 -6.67 -9.86 21.10
CA ASN A 246 -5.58 -8.89 21.01
C ASN A 246 -5.73 -8.01 19.77
N LYS A 247 -5.78 -6.70 19.99
CA LYS A 247 -5.93 -5.69 18.94
C LYS A 247 -4.76 -5.66 17.97
N HIS A 248 -3.51 -5.76 18.43
CA HIS A 248 -2.33 -5.76 17.56
C HIS A 248 -2.32 -7.00 16.67
N THR A 249 -2.59 -8.17 17.23
CA THR A 249 -2.73 -9.41 16.46
C THR A 249 -3.79 -9.27 15.37
N ALA A 250 -4.95 -8.73 15.71
CA ALA A 250 -6.02 -8.49 14.75
C ALA A 250 -5.59 -7.50 13.64
N GLN A 251 -4.89 -6.42 13.98
CA GLN A 251 -4.37 -5.44 13.03
C GLN A 251 -3.34 -6.06 12.08
N HIS A 252 -2.34 -6.76 12.63
CA HIS A 252 -1.29 -7.43 11.86
C HIS A 252 -1.90 -8.47 10.92
N LEU A 253 -2.85 -9.25 11.40
CA LEU A 253 -3.52 -10.26 10.57
C LEU A 253 -4.36 -9.61 9.46
N THR A 254 -5.11 -8.55 9.76
CA THR A 254 -5.89 -7.80 8.76
C THR A 254 -4.98 -7.22 7.67
N TYR A 255 -3.78 -6.75 8.03
CA TYR A 255 -2.77 -6.27 7.07
C TYR A 255 -2.29 -7.36 6.11
N ARG A 256 -2.49 -8.65 6.42
CA ARG A 256 -2.12 -9.79 5.58
C ARG A 256 -3.29 -10.35 4.76
N PHE A 257 -4.47 -9.73 4.83
CA PHE A 257 -5.68 -10.19 4.14
C PHE A 257 -5.80 -9.65 2.71
N LEU A 258 -6.53 -10.41 1.88
CA LEU A 258 -7.02 -9.98 0.58
C LEU A 258 -8.24 -9.08 0.72
N ASP A 259 -8.58 -8.31 -0.33
CA ASP A 259 -9.82 -7.51 -0.32
C ASP A 259 -11.06 -8.40 -0.14
N SER A 260 -11.05 -9.58 -0.76
CA SER A 260 -12.12 -10.57 -0.65
C SER A 260 -12.29 -11.09 0.78
N GLU A 261 -11.18 -11.28 1.49
CA GLU A 261 -11.17 -11.76 2.88
C GLU A 261 -11.66 -10.68 3.83
N ILE A 262 -11.21 -9.43 3.67
CA ILE A 262 -11.71 -8.29 4.46
C ILE A 262 -13.23 -8.17 4.29
N LYS A 263 -13.74 -8.25 3.05
CA LYS A 263 -15.18 -8.19 2.77
C LYS A 263 -15.93 -9.37 3.40
N PHE A 264 -15.43 -10.59 3.19
CA PHE A 264 -16.05 -11.80 3.72
C PHE A 264 -16.13 -11.73 5.23
N PHE A 265 -15.03 -11.44 5.91
CA PHE A 265 -14.98 -11.36 7.38
C PHE A 265 -15.85 -10.22 7.89
N ALA A 266 -15.91 -9.08 7.19
CA ALA A 266 -16.80 -7.97 7.54
C ALA A 266 -18.29 -8.37 7.53
N SER A 267 -18.71 -9.29 6.66
CA SER A 267 -20.09 -9.78 6.57
C SER A 267 -20.39 -11.07 7.35
N SER A 268 -19.39 -11.91 7.64
CA SER A 268 -19.61 -13.27 8.16
C SER A 268 -19.75 -13.34 9.68
N SER A 269 -20.36 -14.41 10.21
CA SER A 269 -20.36 -14.68 11.65
C SER A 269 -18.97 -15.09 12.14
N ILE A 270 -18.71 -14.99 13.45
CA ILE A 270 -17.45 -15.43 14.06
C ILE A 270 -17.17 -16.91 13.77
N GLU A 271 -18.20 -17.76 13.84
CA GLU A 271 -18.06 -19.18 13.57
C GLU A 271 -17.69 -19.47 12.11
N SER A 272 -18.33 -18.76 11.17
CA SER A 272 -17.99 -18.87 9.75
C SER A 272 -16.55 -18.45 9.46
N ILE A 273 -16.04 -17.44 10.19
CA ILE A 273 -14.64 -17.03 10.08
C ILE A 273 -13.70 -18.12 10.60
N LYS A 274 -13.97 -18.71 11.77
CA LYS A 274 -13.14 -19.81 12.31
C LYS A 274 -13.09 -21.01 11.37
N ASN A 275 -14.24 -21.38 10.80
CA ASN A 275 -14.34 -22.45 9.81
C ASN A 275 -13.53 -22.15 8.56
N PHE A 276 -13.61 -20.92 8.04
CA PHE A 276 -12.81 -20.48 6.90
C PHE A 276 -11.30 -20.59 7.18
N ILE A 277 -10.83 -20.14 8.35
CA ILE A 277 -9.41 -20.21 8.72
C ILE A 277 -8.95 -21.67 8.77
N SER A 278 -9.71 -22.54 9.44
CA SER A 278 -9.41 -23.98 9.56
C SER A 278 -9.33 -24.66 8.18
N GLU A 279 -10.28 -24.36 7.30
CA GLU A 279 -10.28 -24.91 5.94
C GLU A 279 -9.08 -24.40 5.12
N GLN A 280 -8.82 -23.09 5.13
CA GLN A 280 -7.77 -22.49 4.32
C GLN A 280 -6.35 -22.86 4.77
N GLN A 281 -6.15 -23.11 6.07
CA GLN A 281 -4.86 -23.57 6.61
C GLN A 281 -4.35 -24.83 5.91
N THR A 282 -5.25 -25.69 5.41
CA THR A 282 -4.90 -26.92 4.70
C THR A 282 -4.74 -26.74 3.19
N LYS A 283 -5.36 -25.69 2.62
CA LYS A 283 -5.47 -25.48 1.16
C LYS A 283 -4.49 -24.45 0.61
N SER A 284 -4.01 -23.53 1.44
CA SER A 284 -3.18 -22.41 1.02
C SER A 284 -1.94 -22.31 1.89
N PHE A 285 -0.77 -22.26 1.25
CA PHE A 285 0.50 -22.03 1.95
C PHE A 285 0.46 -20.72 2.75
N ARG A 286 -0.09 -19.64 2.18
CA ARG A 286 -0.26 -18.36 2.90
C ARG A 286 -1.08 -18.54 4.17
N TRP A 287 -2.20 -19.25 4.13
CA TRP A 287 -3.00 -19.47 5.34
C TRP A 287 -2.34 -20.42 6.33
N HIS A 288 -1.60 -21.42 5.87
CA HIS A 288 -0.75 -22.25 6.73
C HIS A 288 0.30 -21.41 7.47
N PHE A 289 0.97 -20.51 6.76
CA PHE A 289 1.92 -19.53 7.30
C PHE A 289 1.25 -18.63 8.34
N LEU A 290 0.09 -18.04 8.01
CA LEU A 290 -0.64 -17.16 8.93
C LEU A 290 -1.09 -17.90 10.20
N ALA A 291 -1.67 -19.09 10.08
CA ALA A 291 -2.13 -19.86 11.23
C ALA A 291 -0.98 -20.33 12.14
N THR A 292 0.20 -20.56 11.56
CA THR A 292 1.41 -20.91 12.32
C THR A 292 1.90 -19.76 13.20
N LEU A 293 1.80 -18.52 12.70
CA LEU A 293 2.24 -17.30 13.38
C LEU A 293 1.17 -16.70 14.30
N TYR A 294 -0.10 -16.88 13.94
CA TYR A 294 -1.27 -16.36 14.64
C TYR A 294 -2.23 -17.52 14.93
N PRO A 295 -1.91 -18.40 15.90
CA PRO A 295 -2.79 -19.49 16.27
C PRO A 295 -4.09 -18.98 16.90
N LEU A 296 -5.20 -19.67 16.60
CA LEU A 296 -6.52 -19.44 17.19
C LEU A 296 -6.61 -19.92 18.64
#